data_AF-A0A936QHI4-F1
#
_entry.id   AF-A0A936QHI4-F1
#
_cell.length_a   1.000
_cell.length_b   1.000
_cell.length_c   1.000
_cell.angle_alpha   90.00
_cell.angle_beta   90.00
_cell.angle_gamma   90.00
#
_symmetry.space_group_name_H-M   'P 1'
#
loop_
_entity.id
_entity.type
_entity.pdbx_description
1 polymer ?
#
loop_
_entity_poly.entity_id
_entity_poly.type
_entity_poly.pdbx_seq_one_letter_code
_entity_poly.pdbx_strand_id
1 'polypeptide(L)'
;MKNFISTLPVAGVILITMILSQPVTTISQWSNTESKILSAKSLYDSPLTKFPEHYFRFPVKPGVDLNILTRIISLDNVKNGFAYAYANEEQWMQVNKFGLEIEELPHPSSLYQHEMNSSGPMEWDSYPTYAAYRNMMWQFASAYPNICRLDTIGYSVQNRLILALKISDNVIQNEDEPEFLYTSSMHGDELVGYILMLRLADHLLSQYGQNTADGIRASKLVNELEIWINPLSNPDGTYRLGGDTTVNFATRNNANNKDLNRNFPDRISDTNNTLTGRQPETQVMMRFASKRNITMSANFHGGAQVVNYPWDNGAASGQYSICPDDAWFIASSLAYSLTNPDLMSGGFTNGITNGCAWYSMFGGRQDWMYFWHGGRETTIELWDVKSPPGSTLPQRWTNNKESLLAYMEQSLKGIRGIVTDFADTQPVKAKIYIMNIPDAFVKSDSVIGDYHRMILPGNYSVIFTAPGYVTDTVHNVTVADSISTRLDHSMRRSVTNITAAENNLPKQFMLNQNYPNPFNPVTNLEFGISNLEFVSLKIYDLIGKEAATLVNEKLSPGMYRVEFDGSNFTSGIYFYKLEAGAFKDVKRMMLVK
;
A
#
# COMPACT_ATOMS: atom_id res chain seq x y z
N MET A 1 -39.96 -22.18 -31.61
CA MET A 1 -40.79 -21.20 -32.34
C MET A 1 -40.47 -19.81 -31.80
N LYS A 2 -39.92 -18.93 -32.65
CA LYS A 2 -39.90 -17.45 -32.58
C LYS A 2 -39.36 -16.80 -31.27
N ASN A 3 -38.54 -15.76 -31.24
CA ASN A 3 -37.99 -14.81 -32.20
C ASN A 3 -37.01 -13.92 -31.38
N PHE A 4 -35.78 -13.67 -31.86
CA PHE A 4 -35.25 -12.36 -32.32
C PHE A 4 -34.30 -11.66 -31.34
N ILE A 5 -33.14 -11.25 -31.88
CA ILE A 5 -32.31 -10.02 -31.69
C ILE A 5 -31.00 -10.34 -32.44
N SER A 6 -30.88 -10.04 -33.74
CA SER A 6 -30.50 -8.77 -34.38
C SER A 6 -29.05 -8.30 -34.09
N THR A 7 -28.23 -8.52 -35.12
CA THR A 7 -26.87 -8.06 -35.50
C THR A 7 -26.67 -6.52 -35.42
N LEU A 8 -25.50 -5.97 -35.06
CA LEU A 8 -24.27 -5.69 -35.87
C LEU A 8 -23.28 -4.87 -34.98
N PRO A 9 -22.02 -4.55 -35.40
CA PRO A 9 -20.96 -5.37 -36.00
C PRO A 9 -19.61 -5.25 -35.25
N VAL A 10 -18.79 -6.32 -35.30
CA VAL A 10 -17.38 -6.30 -34.88
C VAL A 10 -16.52 -6.08 -36.13
N ALA A 11 -15.70 -5.03 -36.12
CA ALA A 11 -14.67 -4.78 -37.12
C ALA A 11 -13.30 -4.74 -36.44
N GLY A 12 -12.37 -5.55 -36.94
CA GLY A 12 -10.93 -5.31 -36.77
C GLY A 12 -10.17 -6.22 -35.80
N VAL A 13 -10.15 -7.54 -36.03
CA VAL A 13 -9.04 -8.39 -35.56
C VAL A 13 -8.35 -8.95 -36.80
N ILE A 14 -7.13 -8.49 -37.05
CA ILE A 14 -6.26 -8.99 -38.11
C ILE A 14 -5.59 -10.28 -37.63
N LEU A 15 -5.67 -11.29 -38.48
CA LEU A 15 -5.03 -12.60 -38.43
C LEU A 15 -3.55 -12.55 -38.00
N ILE A 16 -3.18 -13.39 -37.03
CA ILE A 16 -1.92 -14.15 -37.08
C ILE A 16 -2.27 -15.61 -36.79
N THR A 17 -2.43 -16.38 -37.87
CA THR A 17 -2.48 -17.84 -37.84
C THR A 17 -1.23 -18.34 -38.53
N MET A 18 -0.30 -18.95 -37.78
CA MET A 18 0.56 -20.09 -38.16
C MET A 18 1.70 -20.21 -37.15
N ILE A 19 1.69 -21.29 -36.37
CA ILE A 19 2.75 -22.31 -36.28
C ILE A 19 2.17 -23.43 -35.42
N LEU A 20 1.87 -24.57 -36.06
CA LEU A 20 1.59 -25.84 -35.40
C LEU A 20 2.91 -26.59 -35.22
N SER A 21 2.95 -27.36 -34.13
CA SER A 21 3.77 -28.55 -33.86
C SER A 21 5.30 -28.39 -33.79
N GLN A 22 5.82 -28.34 -32.56
CA GLN A 22 7.11 -28.93 -32.19
C GLN A 22 6.88 -29.79 -30.92
N PRO A 23 7.46 -30.99 -30.83
CA PRO A 23 7.20 -31.92 -29.74
C PRO A 23 7.81 -31.45 -28.42
N VAL A 24 7.12 -31.76 -27.32
CA VAL A 24 7.60 -31.58 -25.95
C VAL A 24 8.89 -32.38 -25.77
N THR A 25 10.04 -31.70 -25.78
CA THR A 25 11.29 -32.30 -25.31
C THR A 25 11.28 -32.30 -23.79
N THR A 26 11.35 -33.50 -23.23
CA THR A 26 11.53 -33.78 -21.81
C THR A 26 12.71 -32.99 -21.25
N ILE A 27 12.45 -32.18 -20.22
CA ILE A 27 13.45 -31.44 -19.46
C ILE A 27 14.33 -32.43 -18.70
N SER A 28 15.52 -32.71 -19.24
CA SER A 28 16.56 -33.54 -18.58
C SER A 28 17.80 -32.71 -18.21
N GLN A 29 17.63 -31.47 -17.74
CA GLN A 29 18.75 -30.62 -17.29
C GLN A 29 18.90 -30.50 -15.77
N TRP A 30 18.16 -31.28 -14.99
CA TRP A 30 18.26 -31.31 -13.51
C TRP A 30 19.42 -32.14 -12.94
N SER A 31 20.35 -32.63 -13.78
CA SER A 31 21.48 -33.45 -13.31
C SER A 31 22.74 -32.64 -12.93
N ASN A 32 22.77 -31.32 -13.17
CA ASN A 32 23.93 -30.47 -12.85
C ASN A 32 23.77 -29.67 -11.55
N THR A 33 22.65 -29.79 -10.84
CA THR A 33 22.39 -29.12 -9.55
C THR A 33 23.04 -29.83 -8.37
N GLU A 34 23.22 -31.14 -8.41
CA GLU A 34 23.78 -31.92 -7.28
C GLU A 34 25.25 -31.59 -6.98
N SER A 35 26.06 -31.26 -8.00
CA SER A 35 27.48 -30.93 -7.80
C SER A 35 27.71 -29.53 -7.19
N LYS A 36 26.78 -28.59 -7.38
CA LYS A 36 26.84 -27.24 -6.77
C LYS A 36 26.24 -27.20 -5.36
N ILE A 37 25.28 -28.07 -5.05
CA ILE A 37 24.69 -28.17 -3.70
C ILE A 37 25.75 -28.67 -2.69
N LEU A 38 26.67 -29.53 -3.11
CA LEU A 38 27.76 -30.04 -2.24
C LEU A 38 28.77 -28.96 -1.82
N SER A 39 28.98 -27.89 -2.61
CA SER A 39 29.82 -26.74 -2.22
C SER A 39 29.11 -25.69 -1.35
N ALA A 40 27.77 -25.63 -1.39
CA ALA A 40 27.00 -24.69 -0.58
C ALA A 40 26.98 -25.10 0.91
N LYS A 41 27.00 -26.41 1.19
CA LYS A 41 27.02 -26.93 2.57
C LYS A 41 28.27 -26.49 3.35
N SER A 42 29.44 -26.43 2.69
CA SER A 42 30.67 -25.97 3.35
C SER A 42 30.72 -24.47 3.68
N LEU A 43 29.92 -23.63 3.00
CA LEU A 43 29.83 -22.19 3.28
C LEU A 43 28.84 -21.89 4.42
N TYR A 44 27.78 -22.69 4.53
CA TYR A 44 26.78 -22.61 5.59
C TYR A 44 27.34 -23.02 6.96
N ASP A 45 28.20 -24.04 7.02
CA ASP A 45 28.75 -24.57 8.28
C ASP A 45 29.97 -23.78 8.82
N SER A 46 30.32 -22.63 8.22
CA SER A 46 31.42 -21.80 8.74
C SER A 46 31.03 -21.14 10.08
N PRO A 47 31.89 -21.16 11.10
CA PRO A 47 31.63 -20.47 12.38
C PRO A 47 31.36 -18.96 12.22
N LEU A 48 31.74 -18.37 11.07
CA LEU A 48 31.55 -16.96 10.73
C LEU A 48 30.19 -16.65 10.09
N THR A 49 29.40 -17.65 9.66
CA THR A 49 28.19 -17.47 8.82
C THR A 49 26.88 -17.92 9.49
N LYS A 50 26.79 -17.86 10.82
CA LYS A 50 25.53 -18.16 11.51
C LYS A 50 24.49 -17.07 11.22
N PHE A 51 23.54 -17.37 10.35
CA PHE A 51 22.41 -16.48 10.05
C PHE A 51 21.53 -16.26 11.29
N PRO A 52 20.96 -15.05 11.48
CA PRO A 52 20.03 -14.75 12.58
C PRO A 52 18.59 -15.24 12.31
N GLU A 53 18.39 -15.98 11.22
CA GLU A 53 17.10 -16.48 10.77
C GLU A 53 17.23 -17.87 10.17
N HIS A 54 16.19 -18.67 10.37
CA HIS A 54 16.04 -20.02 9.85
C HIS A 54 15.25 -19.96 8.55
N TYR A 55 15.71 -20.70 7.54
CA TYR A 55 14.96 -20.97 6.32
C TYR A 55 14.63 -22.45 6.25
N PHE A 56 13.36 -22.77 6.02
CA PHE A 56 12.88 -24.14 6.15
C PHE A 56 11.63 -24.37 5.32
N ARG A 57 11.25 -25.64 5.17
CA ARG A 57 9.97 -26.03 4.58
C ARG A 57 9.23 -27.05 5.43
N PHE A 58 7.93 -27.14 5.22
CA PHE A 58 7.06 -28.16 5.80
C PHE A 58 5.91 -28.51 4.85
N PRO A 59 5.38 -29.74 4.91
CA PRO A 59 4.28 -30.16 4.03
C PRO A 59 2.97 -29.46 4.39
N VAL A 60 2.25 -28.99 3.37
CA VAL A 60 0.89 -28.45 3.50
C VAL A 60 -0.10 -29.62 3.41
N LYS A 61 -0.53 -30.13 4.57
CA LYS A 61 -1.40 -31.30 4.71
C LYS A 61 -2.53 -31.06 5.72
N PRO A 62 -3.59 -31.88 5.73
CA PRO A 62 -4.65 -31.77 6.74
C PRO A 62 -4.07 -31.73 8.16
N GLY A 63 -4.53 -30.77 8.97
CA GLY A 63 -4.02 -30.51 10.33
C GLY A 63 -2.96 -29.40 10.42
N VAL A 64 -2.39 -28.95 9.29
CA VAL A 64 -1.53 -27.75 9.23
C VAL A 64 -2.39 -26.53 8.89
N ASP A 65 -2.54 -25.60 9.83
CA ASP A 65 -3.33 -24.38 9.62
C ASP A 65 -2.44 -23.19 9.24
N LEU A 66 -2.39 -22.89 7.94
CA LEU A 66 -1.64 -21.76 7.43
C LEU A 66 -2.17 -20.41 7.93
N ASN A 67 -3.46 -20.29 8.29
CA ASN A 67 -4.02 -19.03 8.80
C ASN A 67 -3.43 -18.63 10.16
N ILE A 68 -3.03 -19.62 10.96
CA ILE A 68 -2.35 -19.43 12.23
C ILE A 68 -0.86 -19.24 11.99
N LEU A 69 -0.24 -20.11 11.18
CA LEU A 69 1.19 -20.10 10.98
C LEU A 69 1.69 -18.79 10.32
N THR A 70 0.95 -18.21 9.37
CA THR A 70 1.35 -16.96 8.71
C THR A 70 1.39 -15.75 9.64
N ARG A 71 0.81 -15.85 10.85
CA ARG A 71 0.89 -14.83 11.90
C ARG A 71 2.10 -14.99 12.81
N ILE A 72 2.79 -16.12 12.71
CA ILE A 72 3.93 -16.49 13.55
C ILE A 72 5.21 -16.41 12.72
N ILE A 73 5.22 -17.02 11.55
CA ILE A 73 6.38 -17.12 10.65
C ILE A 73 6.13 -16.35 9.35
N SER A 74 7.21 -15.98 8.67
CA SER A 74 7.14 -15.32 7.37
C SER A 74 7.13 -16.37 6.27
N LEU A 75 5.95 -16.68 5.73
CA LEU A 75 5.88 -17.50 4.51
C LEU A 75 6.58 -16.78 3.35
N ASP A 76 7.28 -17.59 2.57
CA ASP A 76 8.04 -17.21 1.40
C ASP A 76 7.36 -17.70 0.13
N ASN A 77 6.99 -18.98 0.10
CA ASN A 77 6.36 -19.60 -1.06
C ASN A 77 5.49 -20.79 -0.63
N VAL A 78 4.41 -21.05 -1.36
CA VAL A 78 3.64 -22.30 -1.27
C VAL A 78 3.62 -22.93 -2.66
N LYS A 79 4.35 -24.04 -2.82
CA LYS A 79 4.45 -24.76 -4.10
C LYS A 79 4.67 -26.25 -3.90
N ASN A 80 4.12 -27.04 -4.82
CA ASN A 80 4.29 -28.50 -4.87
C ASN A 80 3.92 -29.21 -3.55
N GLY A 81 2.91 -28.71 -2.83
CA GLY A 81 2.46 -29.27 -1.55
C GLY A 81 3.34 -28.92 -0.34
N PHE A 82 4.30 -27.99 -0.48
CA PHE A 82 5.13 -27.50 0.61
C PHE A 82 4.97 -26.00 0.80
N ALA A 83 5.04 -25.57 2.06
CA ALA A 83 5.24 -24.18 2.43
C ALA A 83 6.71 -23.97 2.78
N TYR A 84 7.30 -22.91 2.24
CA TYR A 84 8.64 -22.42 2.52
C TYR A 84 8.53 -21.17 3.37
N ALA A 85 9.38 -21.05 4.39
CA ALA A 85 9.24 -19.98 5.36
C ALA A 85 10.56 -19.55 6.00
N TYR A 86 10.54 -18.32 6.51
CA TYR A 86 11.55 -17.75 7.38
C TYR A 86 11.02 -17.62 8.81
N ALA A 87 11.92 -17.81 9.77
CA ALA A 87 11.67 -17.51 11.18
C ALA A 87 12.94 -16.96 11.82
N ASN A 88 12.83 -15.82 12.54
CA ASN A 88 13.85 -15.45 13.51
C ASN A 88 13.83 -16.43 14.71
N GLU A 89 14.81 -16.35 15.60
CA GLU A 89 14.94 -17.27 16.75
C GLU A 89 13.66 -17.36 17.61
N GLU A 90 12.96 -16.24 17.84
CA GLU A 90 11.72 -16.23 18.62
C GLU A 90 10.61 -17.00 17.90
N GLN A 91 10.42 -16.71 16.62
CA GLN A 91 9.44 -17.37 15.76
C GLN A 91 9.77 -18.86 15.57
N TRP A 92 11.06 -19.21 15.51
CA TRP A 92 11.54 -20.58 15.42
C TRP A 92 11.17 -21.39 16.66
N MET A 93 11.39 -20.84 17.85
CA MET A 93 10.92 -21.46 19.09
C MET A 93 9.40 -21.61 19.16
N GLN A 94 8.63 -20.69 18.54
CA GLN A 94 7.17 -20.77 18.50
C GLN A 94 6.69 -21.84 17.52
N VAL A 95 7.20 -21.87 16.29
CA VAL A 95 6.77 -22.83 15.26
C VAL A 95 7.11 -24.27 15.63
N ASN A 96 8.23 -24.50 16.32
CA ASN A 96 8.62 -25.83 16.80
C ASN A 96 7.63 -26.43 17.82
N LYS A 97 6.78 -25.61 18.47
CA LYS A 97 5.73 -26.10 19.37
C LYS A 97 4.53 -26.71 18.64
N PHE A 98 4.41 -26.47 17.33
CA PHE A 98 3.31 -27.00 16.52
C PHE A 98 3.54 -28.45 16.07
N GLY A 99 4.71 -29.05 16.35
CA GLY A 99 5.01 -30.43 15.98
C GLY A 99 5.00 -30.68 14.46
N LEU A 100 5.33 -29.66 13.67
CA LEU A 100 5.41 -29.76 12.21
C LEU A 100 6.58 -30.63 11.80
N GLU A 101 6.42 -31.36 10.68
CA GLU A 101 7.52 -32.05 9.99
C GLU A 101 8.36 -31.00 9.25
N ILE A 102 9.25 -30.33 9.98
CA ILE A 102 10.12 -29.28 9.46
C ILE A 102 11.40 -29.88 8.86
N GLU A 103 11.72 -29.46 7.64
CA GLU A 103 13.02 -29.64 7.02
C GLU A 103 13.72 -28.28 6.96
N GLU A 104 14.77 -28.10 7.75
CA GLU A 104 15.63 -26.92 7.68
C GLU A 104 16.48 -26.97 6.40
N LEU A 105 16.56 -25.84 5.71
CA LEU A 105 17.21 -25.69 4.42
C LEU A 105 18.39 -24.73 4.54
N PRO A 106 19.40 -24.82 3.67
CA PRO A 106 20.42 -23.78 3.57
C PRO A 106 19.77 -22.42 3.27
N HIS A 107 20.28 -21.37 3.91
CA HIS A 107 19.79 -20.01 3.67
C HIS A 107 19.97 -19.63 2.18
N PRO A 108 18.99 -19.00 1.51
CA PRO A 108 19.11 -18.73 0.06
C PRO A 108 20.32 -17.89 -0.34
N SER A 109 20.73 -16.91 0.47
CA SER A 109 21.95 -16.12 0.24
C SER A 109 23.27 -16.83 0.56
N SER A 110 23.25 -18.10 1.01
CA SER A 110 24.47 -18.91 1.16
C SER A 110 24.74 -19.81 -0.04
N LEU A 111 23.84 -19.84 -1.04
CA LEU A 111 23.94 -20.75 -2.18
C LEU A 111 24.96 -20.30 -3.23
N TYR A 112 25.25 -19.01 -3.30
CA TYR A 112 26.14 -18.42 -4.30
C TYR A 112 27.07 -17.39 -3.68
N GLN A 113 28.21 -17.18 -4.33
CA GLN A 113 29.07 -16.02 -4.08
C GLN A 113 28.80 -14.97 -5.13
N HIS A 114 28.85 -13.71 -4.73
CA HIS A 114 28.52 -12.56 -5.57
C HIS A 114 29.76 -11.81 -6.00
N GLU A 115 29.85 -11.54 -7.30
CA GLU A 115 30.81 -10.58 -7.84
C GLU A 115 30.40 -9.17 -7.42
N MET A 116 31.35 -8.42 -6.85
CA MET A 116 31.10 -7.11 -6.28
C MET A 116 31.72 -6.01 -7.16
N ASN A 117 30.95 -4.96 -7.41
CA ASN A 117 31.43 -3.70 -7.96
C ASN A 117 31.74 -2.73 -6.81
N SER A 118 33.03 -2.47 -6.59
CA SER A 118 33.54 -1.59 -5.54
C SER A 118 33.80 -0.16 -6.01
N SER A 119 33.97 0.06 -7.31
CA SER A 119 34.36 1.35 -7.89
C SER A 119 34.24 1.34 -9.41
N GLY A 120 33.90 2.50 -9.99
CA GLY A 120 33.81 2.67 -11.45
C GLY A 120 32.37 2.70 -11.95
N PRO A 121 32.17 2.69 -13.29
CA PRO A 121 30.86 2.47 -13.89
C PRO A 121 30.26 1.13 -13.43
N MET A 122 28.93 1.06 -13.43
CA MET A 122 28.24 -0.16 -13.05
C MET A 122 28.43 -1.24 -14.13
N GLU A 123 28.98 -2.37 -13.71
CA GLU A 123 29.00 -3.62 -14.48
C GLU A 123 27.72 -4.38 -14.16
N TRP A 124 26.79 -4.45 -15.11
CA TRP A 124 25.42 -4.95 -14.90
C TRP A 124 25.31 -6.47 -14.66
N ASP A 125 26.45 -7.16 -14.54
CA ASP A 125 26.61 -8.56 -14.15
C ASP A 125 27.23 -8.71 -12.75
N SER A 126 27.16 -7.67 -11.92
CA SER A 126 27.69 -7.67 -10.55
C SER A 126 26.75 -6.93 -9.57
N TYR A 127 27.04 -7.01 -8.27
CA TYR A 127 26.32 -6.28 -7.23
C TYR A 127 27.18 -5.14 -6.68
N PRO A 128 26.62 -3.97 -6.34
CA PRO A 128 27.43 -2.88 -5.79
C PRO A 128 27.77 -3.14 -4.31
N THR A 129 28.97 -2.73 -3.89
CA THR A 129 29.23 -2.44 -2.47
C THR A 129 28.30 -1.33 -1.99
N TYR A 130 28.08 -1.18 -0.69
CA TYR A 130 27.20 -0.12 -0.19
C TYR A 130 27.73 1.28 -0.55
N ALA A 131 29.05 1.46 -0.54
CA ALA A 131 29.69 2.69 -0.99
C ALA A 131 29.47 2.94 -2.50
N ALA A 132 29.64 1.91 -3.34
CA ALA A 132 29.39 2.02 -4.77
C ALA A 132 27.93 2.36 -5.07
N TYR A 133 26.98 1.73 -4.39
CA TYR A 133 25.54 2.04 -4.50
C TYR A 133 25.24 3.51 -4.21
N ARG A 134 25.71 4.03 -3.08
CA ARG A 134 25.49 5.45 -2.73
C ARG A 134 26.10 6.37 -3.78
N ASN A 135 27.28 6.03 -4.28
CA ASN A 135 27.93 6.79 -5.34
C ASN A 135 27.13 6.76 -6.65
N MET A 136 26.58 5.61 -7.06
CA MET A 136 25.72 5.50 -8.24
C MET A 136 24.48 6.38 -8.12
N MET A 137 23.77 6.31 -6.99
CA MET A 137 22.59 7.14 -6.72
C MET A 137 22.93 8.63 -6.83
N TRP A 138 24.09 9.04 -6.31
CA TRP A 138 24.56 10.43 -6.43
C TRP A 138 24.94 10.80 -7.87
N GLN A 139 25.58 9.89 -8.61
CA GLN A 139 25.97 10.09 -10.00
C GLN A 139 24.75 10.26 -10.91
N PHE A 140 23.67 9.49 -10.73
CA PHE A 140 22.44 9.66 -11.50
C PHE A 140 21.88 11.08 -11.38
N ALA A 141 21.76 11.60 -10.16
CA ALA A 141 21.29 12.96 -9.95
C ALA A 141 22.28 14.02 -10.46
N SER A 142 23.58 13.79 -10.28
CA SER A 142 24.62 14.75 -10.66
C SER A 142 24.83 14.85 -12.18
N ALA A 143 24.67 13.75 -12.91
CA ALA A 143 24.80 13.71 -14.36
C ALA A 143 23.55 14.25 -15.09
N TYR A 144 22.37 14.15 -14.46
CA TYR A 144 21.09 14.54 -15.04
C TYR A 144 20.30 15.51 -14.15
N PRO A 145 20.87 16.65 -13.70
CA PRO A 145 20.30 17.48 -12.63
C PRO A 145 18.96 18.14 -12.98
N ASN A 146 18.63 18.27 -14.27
CA ASN A 146 17.36 18.84 -14.71
C ASN A 146 16.21 17.83 -14.61
N ILE A 147 16.51 16.54 -14.72
CA ILE A 147 15.50 15.47 -14.78
C ILE A 147 15.64 14.42 -13.67
N CYS A 148 16.61 14.58 -12.77
CA CYS A 148 16.89 13.64 -11.70
C CYS A 148 17.30 14.35 -10.42
N ARG A 149 16.69 13.97 -9.29
CA ARG A 149 17.05 14.43 -7.95
C ARG A 149 17.21 13.24 -7.01
N LEU A 150 18.25 13.25 -6.19
CA LEU A 150 18.48 12.26 -5.15
C LEU A 150 17.95 12.77 -3.80
N ASP A 151 17.06 11.99 -3.19
CA ASP A 151 16.57 12.23 -1.83
C ASP A 151 17.07 11.15 -0.87
N THR A 152 17.50 11.57 0.32
CA THR A 152 17.60 10.69 1.48
C THR A 152 16.25 10.67 2.17
N ILE A 153 15.51 9.56 2.01
CA ILE A 153 14.15 9.45 2.54
C ILE A 153 14.15 9.01 4.02
N GLY A 154 15.27 8.48 4.50
CA GLY A 154 15.52 8.24 5.91
C GLY A 154 16.71 7.33 6.16
N TYR A 155 16.71 6.68 7.32
CA TYR A 155 17.80 5.84 7.81
C TYR A 155 17.27 4.49 8.28
N SER A 156 18.05 3.44 8.05
CA SER A 156 17.83 2.10 8.62
C SER A 156 18.17 2.07 10.12
N VAL A 157 17.94 0.92 10.77
CA VAL A 157 18.32 0.70 12.17
C VAL A 157 19.81 0.98 12.43
N GLN A 158 20.70 0.58 11.51
CA GLN A 158 22.15 0.78 11.61
C GLN A 158 22.61 2.10 10.99
N ASN A 159 21.71 3.08 10.81
CA ASN A 159 21.99 4.40 10.23
C ASN A 159 22.50 4.39 8.78
N ARG A 160 22.21 3.33 8.01
CA ARG A 160 22.42 3.36 6.56
C ARG A 160 21.35 4.23 5.91
N LEU A 161 21.75 5.02 4.92
CA LEU A 161 20.83 5.84 4.12
C LEU A 161 19.87 4.94 3.35
N ILE A 162 18.58 5.29 3.41
CA ILE A 162 17.56 4.81 2.49
C ILE A 162 17.36 5.93 1.47
N LEU A 163 17.67 5.65 0.20
CA LEU A 163 17.76 6.64 -0.88
C LEU A 163 16.67 6.42 -1.92
N ALA A 164 16.12 7.50 -2.46
CA ALA A 164 15.20 7.45 -3.60
C ALA A 164 15.60 8.50 -4.66
N LEU A 165 15.47 8.16 -5.93
CA LEU A 165 15.56 9.12 -7.03
C LEU A 165 14.15 9.62 -7.38
N LYS A 166 13.97 10.93 -7.51
CA LYS A 166 12.88 11.52 -8.30
C LYS A 166 13.38 11.72 -9.73
N ILE A 167 12.66 11.17 -10.70
CA ILE A 167 12.92 11.33 -12.14
C ILE A 167 11.63 11.90 -12.76
N SER A 168 11.73 13.08 -13.33
CA SER A 168 10.65 13.83 -13.99
C SER A 168 11.29 14.96 -14.80
N ASP A 169 10.66 15.48 -15.83
CA ASP A 169 11.19 16.61 -16.60
C ASP A 169 11.27 17.92 -15.79
N ASN A 170 10.53 18.04 -14.66
CA ASN A 170 10.68 19.12 -13.68
C ASN A 170 10.81 18.62 -12.23
N VAL A 171 12.02 18.18 -11.86
CA VAL A 171 12.30 17.62 -10.51
C VAL A 171 12.13 18.56 -9.31
N ILE A 172 11.96 19.86 -9.52
CA ILE A 172 11.82 20.88 -8.47
C ILE A 172 10.35 21.25 -8.21
N GLN A 173 9.48 21.08 -9.21
CA GLN A 173 8.10 21.53 -9.15
C GLN A 173 7.17 20.33 -8.96
N ASN A 174 6.01 20.57 -8.37
CA ASN A 174 4.89 19.64 -8.42
C ASN A 174 4.05 20.04 -9.62
N GLU A 175 3.77 19.07 -10.48
CA GLU A 175 3.01 19.25 -11.71
C GLU A 175 1.78 18.37 -11.68
N ASP A 176 0.85 18.67 -12.59
CA ASP A 176 -0.29 17.80 -12.85
C ASP A 176 0.27 16.56 -13.55
N GLU A 177 0.80 15.63 -12.75
CA GLU A 177 1.43 14.38 -13.14
C GLU A 177 1.19 13.35 -12.04
N PRO A 178 0.83 12.11 -12.37
CA PRO A 178 0.69 11.08 -11.35
C PRO A 178 2.07 10.74 -10.77
N GLU A 179 2.14 10.75 -9.43
CA GLU A 179 3.30 10.20 -8.73
C GLU A 179 3.30 8.67 -8.80
N PHE A 180 4.42 8.12 -9.25
CA PHE A 180 4.67 6.69 -9.40
C PHE A 180 5.81 6.24 -8.50
N LEU A 181 5.72 5.06 -7.87
CA LEU A 181 6.80 4.54 -7.02
C LEU A 181 7.18 3.08 -7.34
N TYR A 182 8.45 2.87 -7.66
CA TYR A 182 9.06 1.53 -7.57
C TYR A 182 10.03 1.43 -6.41
N THR A 183 9.94 0.32 -5.67
CA THR A 183 10.92 0.00 -4.63
C THR A 183 11.35 -1.46 -4.69
N SER A 184 12.54 -1.77 -4.21
CA SER A 184 13.00 -3.15 -4.09
C SER A 184 13.68 -3.43 -2.76
N SER A 185 13.87 -4.72 -2.49
CA SER A 185 14.83 -5.20 -1.50
C SER A 185 14.44 -4.76 -0.10
N MET A 186 13.13 -4.80 0.20
CA MET A 186 12.65 -4.67 1.57
C MET A 186 12.94 -5.95 2.37
N HIS A 187 13.00 -7.09 1.68
CA HIS A 187 13.76 -8.25 2.14
C HIS A 187 15.19 -8.13 1.62
N GLY A 188 16.16 -8.15 2.53
CA GLY A 188 17.54 -7.82 2.18
C GLY A 188 18.22 -8.84 1.28
N ASP A 189 17.73 -10.08 1.24
CA ASP A 189 18.23 -11.22 0.45
C ASP A 189 17.60 -11.37 -0.94
N GLU A 190 16.62 -10.52 -1.28
CA GLU A 190 15.90 -10.53 -2.55
C GLU A 190 16.50 -9.48 -3.50
N LEU A 191 17.60 -9.86 -4.17
CA LEU A 191 18.56 -8.91 -4.74
C LEU A 191 18.34 -8.56 -6.22
N VAL A 192 17.50 -9.31 -6.96
CA VAL A 192 17.32 -9.05 -8.40
C VAL A 192 16.74 -7.65 -8.62
N GLY A 193 15.68 -7.30 -7.89
CA GLY A 193 15.04 -5.99 -8.02
C GLY A 193 15.97 -4.84 -7.67
N TYR A 194 16.92 -5.04 -6.74
CA TYR A 194 17.92 -4.02 -6.39
C TYR A 194 18.66 -3.52 -7.65
N ILE A 195 19.14 -4.46 -8.46
CA ILE A 195 19.91 -4.15 -9.66
C ILE A 195 18.99 -3.66 -10.79
N LEU A 196 17.78 -4.24 -10.93
CA LEU A 196 16.83 -3.77 -11.93
C LEU A 196 16.40 -2.31 -11.70
N MET A 197 16.25 -1.87 -10.44
CA MET A 197 15.91 -0.49 -10.13
C MET A 197 17.04 0.49 -10.49
N LEU A 198 18.29 0.12 -10.19
CA LEU A 198 19.45 0.93 -10.60
C LEU A 198 19.56 1.01 -12.13
N ARG A 199 19.30 -0.10 -12.82
CA ARG A 199 19.35 -0.16 -14.28
C ARG A 199 18.17 0.55 -14.95
N LEU A 200 17.00 0.55 -14.33
CA LEU A 200 15.85 1.31 -14.79
C LEU A 200 16.12 2.82 -14.69
N ALA A 201 16.71 3.28 -13.59
CA ALA A 201 17.14 4.67 -13.45
C ALA A 201 18.13 5.06 -14.56
N ASP A 202 19.18 4.25 -14.78
CA ASP A 202 20.13 4.46 -15.88
C ASP A 202 19.43 4.50 -17.26
N HIS A 203 18.50 3.58 -17.50
CA HIS A 203 17.76 3.52 -18.76
C HIS A 203 16.90 4.77 -18.99
N LEU A 204 16.08 5.18 -18.02
CA LEU A 204 15.22 6.37 -18.15
C LEU A 204 16.05 7.63 -18.40
N LEU A 205 17.14 7.81 -17.64
CA LEU A 205 17.97 8.99 -17.72
C LEU A 205 18.81 9.05 -19.00
N SER A 206 19.45 7.93 -19.38
CA SER A 206 20.29 7.88 -20.58
C SER A 206 19.51 7.90 -21.88
N GLN A 207 18.27 7.41 -21.88
CA GLN A 207 17.40 7.42 -23.07
C GLN A 207 16.59 8.70 -23.21
N TYR A 208 16.47 9.52 -22.17
CA TYR A 208 15.76 10.80 -22.23
C TYR A 208 16.29 11.71 -23.34
N GLY A 209 15.40 12.22 -24.19
CA GLY A 209 15.72 13.08 -25.33
C GLY A 209 16.36 12.37 -26.54
N GLN A 210 16.51 11.04 -26.51
CA GLN A 210 17.05 10.29 -27.65
C GLN A 210 15.97 10.04 -28.72
N ASN A 211 16.34 10.18 -30.00
CA ASN A 211 15.46 9.92 -31.13
C ASN A 211 15.42 8.42 -31.53
N THR A 212 15.32 7.54 -30.55
CA THR A 212 15.13 6.09 -30.72
C THR A 212 13.74 5.70 -30.19
N ALA A 213 13.27 4.48 -30.48
CA ALA A 213 11.99 4.01 -29.92
C ALA A 213 12.01 3.99 -28.39
N ASP A 214 13.08 3.47 -27.79
CA ASP A 214 13.29 3.49 -26.33
C ASP A 214 13.39 4.94 -25.81
N GLY A 215 14.07 5.83 -26.52
CA GLY A 215 14.19 7.24 -26.14
C GLY A 215 12.89 8.02 -26.15
N ILE A 216 12.05 7.81 -27.17
CA ILE A 216 10.72 8.41 -27.25
C ILE A 216 9.84 7.90 -26.11
N ARG A 217 9.88 6.60 -25.81
CA ARG A 217 9.09 6.01 -24.72
C ARG A 217 9.55 6.47 -23.35
N ALA A 218 10.86 6.46 -23.08
CA ALA A 218 11.44 6.96 -21.84
C ALA A 218 11.13 8.45 -21.65
N SER A 219 11.26 9.27 -22.69
CA SER A 219 10.94 10.70 -22.63
C SER A 219 9.47 10.94 -22.30
N LYS A 220 8.56 10.16 -22.91
CA LYS A 220 7.13 10.25 -22.58
C LYS A 220 6.86 9.94 -21.10
N LEU A 221 7.51 8.91 -20.54
CA LEU A 221 7.32 8.57 -19.13
C LEU A 221 7.89 9.65 -18.21
N VAL A 222 9.07 10.19 -18.51
CA VAL A 222 9.69 11.25 -17.72
C VAL A 222 8.92 12.57 -17.79
N ASN A 223 8.25 12.88 -18.91
CA ASN A 223 7.47 14.10 -19.12
C ASN A 223 6.01 14.03 -18.64
N GLU A 224 5.55 12.87 -18.18
CA GLU A 224 4.14 12.68 -17.84
C GLU A 224 3.98 12.01 -16.47
N LEU A 225 5.07 11.70 -15.77
CA LEU A 225 5.08 11.03 -14.47
C LEU A 225 6.10 11.68 -13.55
N GLU A 226 5.73 11.83 -12.28
CA GLU A 226 6.68 11.99 -11.21
C GLU A 226 7.16 10.60 -10.74
N ILE A 227 8.27 10.12 -11.29
CA ILE A 227 8.78 8.75 -11.04
C ILE A 227 9.70 8.74 -9.83
N TRP A 228 9.35 7.93 -8.82
CA TRP A 228 10.20 7.64 -7.68
C TRP A 228 10.79 6.22 -7.76
N ILE A 229 12.10 6.08 -7.59
CA ILE A 229 12.79 4.79 -7.58
C ILE A 229 13.61 4.65 -6.29
N ASN A 230 13.29 3.66 -5.46
CA ASN A 230 14.07 3.25 -4.29
C ASN A 230 14.63 1.82 -4.49
N PRO A 231 15.90 1.67 -4.91
CA PRO A 231 16.48 0.34 -5.18
C PRO A 231 16.65 -0.55 -3.94
N LEU A 232 16.83 0.06 -2.76
CA LEU A 232 17.24 -0.63 -1.55
C LEU A 232 16.48 -0.09 -0.34
N SER A 233 15.40 -0.77 0.03
CA SER A 233 14.57 -0.45 1.20
C SER A 233 15.17 -0.97 2.52
N ASN A 234 15.89 -2.10 2.49
CA ASN A 234 16.49 -2.74 3.66
C ASN A 234 18.00 -2.93 3.50
N PRO A 235 18.79 -1.83 3.52
CA PRO A 235 20.25 -1.92 3.38
C PRO A 235 20.90 -2.73 4.51
N ASP A 236 20.26 -2.79 5.68
CA ASP A 236 20.79 -3.55 6.81
C ASP A 236 20.69 -5.05 6.63
N GLY A 237 19.60 -5.54 6.04
CA GLY A 237 19.48 -6.94 5.65
C GLY A 237 20.44 -7.28 4.51
N THR A 238 20.54 -6.42 3.50
CA THR A 238 21.39 -6.69 2.31
C THR A 238 22.88 -6.75 2.62
N TYR A 239 23.39 -5.87 3.49
CA TYR A 239 24.81 -5.85 3.86
C TYR A 239 25.08 -6.44 5.26
N ARG A 240 24.15 -7.27 5.78
CA ARG A 240 24.11 -7.70 7.18
C ARG A 240 25.42 -8.28 7.69
N LEU A 241 25.92 -9.30 6.98
CA LEU A 241 27.14 -10.03 7.34
C LEU A 241 28.33 -9.63 6.45
N GLY A 242 28.07 -8.93 5.34
CA GLY A 242 29.09 -8.48 4.40
C GLY A 242 29.74 -7.12 4.72
N GLY A 243 29.33 -6.45 5.81
CA GLY A 243 30.00 -5.26 6.34
C GLY A 243 30.20 -4.15 5.31
N ASP A 244 29.15 -3.84 4.52
CA ASP A 244 29.13 -2.85 3.42
C ASP A 244 29.96 -3.20 2.16
N THR A 245 30.79 -4.24 2.23
CA THR A 245 31.70 -4.63 1.14
C THR A 245 31.16 -5.74 0.23
N THR A 246 30.16 -6.49 0.70
CA THR A 246 29.54 -7.54 -0.08
C THR A 246 28.08 -7.75 0.29
N VAL A 247 27.28 -8.20 -0.67
CA VAL A 247 25.90 -8.68 -0.45
C VAL A 247 25.84 -10.18 -0.14
N ASN A 248 26.99 -10.85 -0.08
CA ASN A 248 27.07 -12.24 0.36
C ASN A 248 26.48 -12.38 1.77
N PHE A 249 25.68 -13.43 1.96
CA PHE A 249 25.02 -13.72 3.23
C PHE A 249 24.08 -12.58 3.69
N ALA A 250 23.47 -11.88 2.72
CA ALA A 250 22.31 -11.03 2.98
C ALA A 250 21.21 -11.80 3.73
N THR A 251 20.44 -11.07 4.53
CA THR A 251 19.32 -11.59 5.31
C THR A 251 18.01 -10.97 4.85
N ARG A 252 16.92 -11.73 4.92
CA ARG A 252 15.55 -11.26 4.68
C ARG A 252 15.19 -10.12 5.62
N ASN A 253 15.33 -10.34 6.91
CA ASN A 253 14.89 -9.40 7.93
C ASN A 253 15.80 -8.15 8.02
N ASN A 254 15.29 -7.08 8.64
CA ASN A 254 16.10 -5.90 8.98
C ASN A 254 17.09 -6.18 10.14
N ALA A 255 17.85 -5.16 10.57
CA ALA A 255 18.84 -5.32 11.65
C ALA A 255 18.26 -5.85 12.99
N ASN A 256 16.98 -5.60 13.25
CA ASN A 256 16.27 -6.07 14.45
C ASN A 256 15.60 -7.45 14.25
N ASN A 257 15.92 -8.15 13.17
CA ASN A 257 15.36 -9.46 12.81
C ASN A 257 13.82 -9.43 12.66
N LYS A 258 13.29 -8.32 12.13
CA LYS A 258 11.87 -8.17 11.80
C LYS A 258 11.66 -8.14 10.29
N ASP A 259 10.61 -8.81 9.85
CA ASP A 259 10.17 -8.82 8.46
C ASP A 259 9.43 -7.51 8.19
N LEU A 260 10.00 -6.67 7.31
CA LEU A 260 9.44 -5.36 7.00
C LEU A 260 8.09 -5.46 6.26
N ASN A 261 7.85 -6.56 5.53
CA ASN A 261 6.58 -6.83 4.86
C ASN A 261 5.59 -7.61 5.73
N ARG A 262 5.80 -7.58 7.06
CA ARG A 262 4.82 -7.95 8.10
C ARG A 262 4.64 -6.86 9.14
N ASN A 263 5.22 -5.68 8.90
CA ASN A 263 5.35 -4.64 9.90
C ASN A 263 4.46 -3.41 9.67
N PHE A 264 3.79 -3.28 8.52
CA PHE A 264 2.85 -2.19 8.27
C PHE A 264 1.53 -2.38 9.05
N PRO A 265 0.78 -1.31 9.32
CA PRO A 265 -0.60 -1.43 9.79
C PRO A 265 -1.43 -2.29 8.84
N ASP A 266 -2.37 -3.05 9.40
CA ASP A 266 -3.15 -4.05 8.68
C ASP A 266 -4.65 -3.75 8.79
N ARG A 267 -5.35 -3.75 7.65
CA ARG A 267 -6.75 -3.32 7.59
C ARG A 267 -7.71 -4.19 8.42
N ILE A 268 -7.26 -5.37 8.88
CA ILE A 268 -8.05 -6.32 9.67
C ILE A 268 -7.50 -6.46 11.09
N SER A 269 -6.21 -6.80 11.23
CA SER A 269 -5.63 -7.16 12.53
C SER A 269 -4.92 -6.02 13.25
N ASP A 270 -4.69 -4.88 12.59
CA ASP A 270 -3.93 -3.76 13.15
C ASP A 270 -4.40 -2.44 12.51
N THR A 271 -5.66 -2.10 12.78
CA THR A 271 -6.38 -1.00 12.10
C THR A 271 -5.91 0.39 12.53
N ASN A 272 -5.01 0.48 13.51
CA ASN A 272 -4.43 1.73 13.95
C ASN A 272 -3.26 2.11 13.05
N ASN A 273 -3.50 3.00 12.09
CA ASN A 273 -2.49 3.49 11.14
C ASN A 273 -1.50 4.45 11.82
N THR A 274 -0.62 3.92 12.67
CA THR A 274 0.39 4.66 13.43
C THR A 274 1.80 4.15 13.17
N LEU A 275 2.77 5.06 13.33
CA LEU A 275 4.20 4.78 13.30
C LEU A 275 4.70 4.04 14.56
N THR A 276 3.94 4.07 15.65
CA THR A 276 4.31 3.42 16.91
C THR A 276 4.42 1.90 16.71
N GLY A 277 5.52 1.31 17.18
CA GLY A 277 5.78 -0.14 17.05
C GLY A 277 6.33 -0.59 15.69
N ARG A 278 6.52 0.35 14.74
CA ARG A 278 7.06 0.07 13.41
C ARG A 278 8.59 0.16 13.39
N GLN A 279 9.24 -0.65 12.58
CA GLN A 279 10.68 -0.59 12.32
C GLN A 279 11.07 0.73 11.66
N PRO A 280 12.31 1.23 11.85
CA PRO A 280 12.76 2.48 11.23
C PRO A 280 12.51 2.52 9.71
N GLU A 281 12.81 1.45 8.99
CA GLU A 281 12.60 1.34 7.55
C GLU A 281 11.12 1.44 7.17
N THR A 282 10.24 0.75 7.92
CA THR A 282 8.79 0.84 7.74
C THR A 282 8.29 2.26 8.00
N GLN A 283 8.76 2.92 9.07
CA GLN A 283 8.39 4.31 9.35
C GLN A 283 8.85 5.27 8.26
N VAL A 284 10.02 5.03 7.64
CA VAL A 284 10.52 5.82 6.51
C VAL A 284 9.54 5.76 5.35
N MET A 285 9.11 4.56 4.94
CA MET A 285 8.13 4.42 3.86
C MET A 285 6.77 4.99 4.21
N MET A 286 6.31 4.80 5.45
CA MET A 286 5.05 5.40 5.90
C MET A 286 5.07 6.92 5.83
N ARG A 287 6.16 7.55 6.27
CA ARG A 287 6.35 9.01 6.17
C ARG A 287 6.48 9.46 4.71
N PHE A 288 7.20 8.70 3.89
CA PHE A 288 7.40 8.99 2.48
C PHE A 288 6.06 9.06 1.73
N ALA A 289 5.21 8.04 1.88
CA ALA A 289 3.89 7.97 1.27
C ALA A 289 2.86 8.94 1.90
N SER A 290 3.04 9.38 3.15
CA SER A 290 2.13 10.36 3.78
C SER A 290 2.28 11.79 3.24
N LYS A 291 3.43 12.11 2.66
CA LYS A 291 3.78 13.44 2.15
C LYS A 291 3.53 13.60 0.65
N ARG A 292 3.00 12.57 0.02
CA ARG A 292 2.94 12.40 -1.43
C ARG A 292 1.60 11.82 -1.84
N ASN A 293 1.25 12.01 -3.11
CA ASN A 293 0.06 11.43 -3.71
C ASN A 293 0.44 10.27 -4.63
N ILE A 294 1.16 9.27 -4.09
CA ILE A 294 1.58 8.08 -4.85
C ILE A 294 0.34 7.34 -5.34
N THR A 295 0.08 7.40 -6.65
CA THR A 295 -1.14 6.88 -7.25
C THR A 295 -0.97 5.42 -7.65
N MET A 296 0.21 5.03 -8.13
CA MET A 296 0.57 3.66 -8.48
C MET A 296 1.97 3.32 -7.99
N SER A 297 2.17 2.06 -7.63
CA SER A 297 3.46 1.57 -7.17
C SER A 297 3.64 0.07 -7.39
N ALA A 298 4.88 -0.39 -7.24
CA ALA A 298 5.16 -1.80 -7.00
C ALA A 298 6.36 -1.97 -6.06
N ASN A 299 6.29 -3.01 -5.21
CA ASN A 299 7.43 -3.51 -4.44
C ASN A 299 7.96 -4.81 -5.07
N PHE A 300 9.27 -4.87 -5.30
CA PHE A 300 9.91 -6.01 -5.93
C PHE A 300 10.51 -6.97 -4.90
N HIS A 301 10.28 -8.26 -5.17
CA HIS A 301 10.63 -9.40 -4.33
C HIS A 301 11.29 -10.51 -5.16
N GLY A 302 11.73 -11.57 -4.48
CA GLY A 302 12.22 -12.80 -5.08
C GLY A 302 11.91 -14.02 -4.23
N GLY A 303 11.96 -15.20 -4.85
CA GLY A 303 11.54 -16.48 -4.27
C GLY A 303 10.39 -17.14 -5.06
N ALA A 304 9.79 -16.39 -5.99
CA ALA A 304 8.82 -16.85 -6.98
C ALA A 304 8.91 -16.00 -8.27
N GLN A 305 8.01 -16.27 -9.22
CA GLN A 305 7.90 -15.57 -10.51
C GLN A 305 6.43 -15.25 -10.79
N VAL A 306 5.93 -14.16 -10.22
CA VAL A 306 4.50 -13.79 -10.28
C VAL A 306 4.28 -12.31 -9.95
N VAL A 307 3.25 -11.69 -10.53
CA VAL A 307 2.68 -10.46 -9.96
C VAL A 307 1.59 -10.83 -8.95
N ASN A 308 1.87 -10.57 -7.69
CA ASN A 308 0.95 -10.64 -6.58
C ASN A 308 0.15 -9.33 -6.49
N TYR A 309 -1.18 -9.41 -6.38
CA TYR A 309 -2.03 -8.22 -6.24
C TYR A 309 -3.03 -8.35 -5.08
N PRO A 310 -3.55 -7.21 -4.55
CA PRO A 310 -4.44 -7.20 -3.41
C PRO A 310 -5.72 -8.02 -3.54
N TRP A 311 -6.30 -8.45 -2.43
CA TRP A 311 -5.75 -8.33 -1.06
C TRP A 311 -4.83 -9.51 -0.70
N ASP A 312 -3.84 -9.24 0.14
CA ASP A 312 -2.98 -10.27 0.75
C ASP A 312 -3.69 -11.02 1.89
N ASN A 313 -4.77 -10.47 2.44
CA ASN A 313 -5.62 -11.13 3.43
C ASN A 313 -7.11 -10.78 3.30
N GLY A 314 -7.93 -11.35 4.19
CA GLY A 314 -9.38 -11.13 4.26
C GLY A 314 -10.21 -12.38 3.97
N ALA A 315 -9.60 -13.39 3.36
CA ALA A 315 -10.11 -14.74 3.26
C ALA A 315 -9.17 -15.72 4.00
N ALA A 316 -9.53 -17.00 4.03
CA ALA A 316 -8.61 -18.03 4.49
C ALA A 316 -7.41 -18.15 3.54
N SER A 317 -6.23 -18.45 4.04
CA SER A 317 -5.02 -18.68 3.24
C SER A 317 -5.28 -19.70 2.13
N GLY A 318 -4.94 -19.34 0.89
CA GLY A 318 -5.23 -20.15 -0.30
C GLY A 318 -6.61 -19.87 -0.91
N GLN A 319 -7.36 -18.88 -0.41
CA GLN A 319 -8.65 -18.45 -0.95
C GLN A 319 -8.57 -17.02 -1.47
N TYR A 320 -9.33 -16.74 -2.52
CA TYR A 320 -9.38 -15.44 -3.15
C TYR A 320 -9.95 -14.37 -2.23
N SER A 321 -9.25 -13.25 -2.07
CA SER A 321 -9.71 -12.08 -1.31
C SER A 321 -9.85 -10.88 -2.21
N ILE A 322 -11.09 -10.65 -2.67
CA ILE A 322 -11.42 -9.61 -3.65
C ILE A 322 -11.28 -8.20 -3.07
N CYS A 323 -10.69 -7.29 -3.84
CA CYS A 323 -10.62 -5.88 -3.51
C CYS A 323 -11.56 -5.01 -4.37
N PRO A 324 -11.88 -3.76 -3.97
CA PRO A 324 -12.82 -2.95 -4.74
C PRO A 324 -12.37 -2.65 -6.19
N ASP A 325 -11.05 -2.53 -6.43
CA ASP A 325 -10.45 -2.31 -7.75
C ASP A 325 -9.91 -3.61 -8.41
N ASP A 326 -10.44 -4.77 -8.05
CA ASP A 326 -9.91 -6.09 -8.44
C ASP A 326 -9.64 -6.23 -9.95
N ALA A 327 -10.62 -5.87 -10.78
CA ALA A 327 -10.49 -5.93 -12.24
C ALA A 327 -9.34 -5.05 -12.77
N TRP A 328 -9.13 -3.88 -12.17
CA TRP A 328 -8.02 -3.01 -12.55
C TRP A 328 -6.68 -3.62 -12.11
N PHE A 329 -6.60 -4.18 -10.90
CA PHE A 329 -5.38 -4.85 -10.42
C PHE A 329 -5.00 -6.05 -11.28
N ILE A 330 -5.99 -6.84 -11.72
CA ILE A 330 -5.76 -7.94 -12.67
C ILE A 330 -5.19 -7.39 -13.97
N ALA A 331 -5.81 -6.37 -14.57
CA ALA A 331 -5.37 -5.82 -15.85
C ALA A 331 -3.97 -5.20 -15.78
N SER A 332 -3.66 -4.44 -14.73
CA SER A 332 -2.34 -3.84 -14.53
C SER A 332 -1.27 -4.90 -14.22
N SER A 333 -1.62 -5.94 -13.47
CA SER A 333 -0.73 -7.08 -13.23
C SER A 333 -0.41 -7.83 -14.54
N LEU A 334 -1.40 -8.03 -15.41
CA LEU A 334 -1.22 -8.64 -16.72
C LEU A 334 -0.34 -7.79 -17.65
N ALA A 335 -0.38 -6.46 -17.52
CA ALA A 335 0.49 -5.57 -18.29
C ALA A 335 1.98 -5.79 -17.97
N TYR A 336 2.30 -6.25 -16.75
CA TYR A 336 3.65 -6.66 -16.39
C TYR A 336 3.93 -8.13 -16.74
N SER A 337 3.02 -9.04 -16.38
CA SER A 337 3.29 -10.48 -16.47
C SER A 337 3.35 -10.98 -17.92
N LEU A 338 2.45 -10.52 -18.80
CA LEU A 338 2.36 -11.00 -20.18
C LEU A 338 3.55 -10.56 -21.04
N THR A 339 4.21 -9.47 -20.67
CA THR A 339 5.44 -9.00 -21.31
C THR A 339 6.71 -9.61 -20.72
N ASN A 340 6.57 -10.45 -19.69
CA ASN A 340 7.69 -11.03 -18.95
C ASN A 340 7.78 -12.55 -19.16
N PRO A 341 8.78 -13.04 -19.91
CA PRO A 341 8.93 -14.48 -20.15
C PRO A 341 9.24 -15.29 -18.89
N ASP A 342 9.88 -14.68 -17.87
CA ASP A 342 10.15 -15.37 -16.61
C ASP A 342 8.84 -15.59 -15.84
N LEU A 343 7.98 -14.59 -15.71
CA LEU A 343 6.70 -14.74 -15.00
C LEU A 343 5.74 -15.68 -15.73
N MET A 344 5.69 -15.64 -17.06
CA MET A 344 4.85 -16.54 -17.85
C MET A 344 5.24 -18.01 -17.72
N SER A 345 6.49 -18.29 -17.34
CA SER A 345 6.98 -19.65 -17.07
C SER A 345 7.04 -20.00 -15.58
N GLY A 346 6.62 -19.09 -14.69
CA GLY A 346 6.73 -19.18 -13.23
C GLY A 346 5.72 -20.11 -12.53
N GLY A 347 4.85 -20.78 -13.28
CA GLY A 347 3.89 -21.76 -12.75
C GLY A 347 2.54 -21.18 -12.28
N PHE A 348 2.37 -19.86 -12.33
CA PHE A 348 1.09 -19.20 -12.07
C PHE A 348 0.33 -18.94 -13.39
N THR A 349 -0.99 -19.11 -13.38
CA THR A 349 -1.82 -18.83 -14.57
C THR A 349 -1.66 -17.37 -14.99
N ASN A 350 -1.18 -17.15 -16.22
CA ASN A 350 -0.83 -15.84 -16.77
C ASN A 350 0.21 -15.04 -15.94
N GLY A 351 0.99 -15.70 -15.07
CA GLY A 351 2.02 -15.06 -14.26
C GLY A 351 1.49 -14.06 -13.22
N ILE A 352 0.23 -14.18 -12.78
CA ILE A 352 -0.37 -13.34 -11.74
C ILE A 352 -1.04 -14.18 -10.65
N THR A 353 -1.21 -13.60 -9.45
CA THR A 353 -2.00 -14.20 -8.37
C THR A 353 -2.62 -13.13 -7.46
N ASN A 354 -3.83 -13.38 -6.95
CA ASN A 354 -4.32 -12.66 -5.77
C ASN A 354 -3.51 -13.12 -4.55
N GLY A 355 -3.13 -12.20 -3.67
CA GLY A 355 -2.20 -12.51 -2.60
C GLY A 355 -2.74 -13.53 -1.61
N CYS A 356 -3.96 -13.32 -1.11
CA CYS A 356 -4.59 -14.27 -0.19
C CYS A 356 -4.80 -15.66 -0.83
N ALA A 357 -5.08 -15.71 -2.15
CA ALA A 357 -5.23 -16.95 -2.91
C ALA A 357 -3.92 -17.74 -3.04
N TRP A 358 -2.76 -17.06 -2.99
CA TRP A 358 -1.47 -17.74 -2.89
C TRP A 358 -1.24 -18.21 -1.45
N TYR A 359 -1.20 -17.28 -0.51
CA TYR A 359 -1.26 -17.53 0.93
C TYR A 359 -1.60 -16.23 1.67
N SER A 360 -2.31 -16.32 2.80
CA SER A 360 -2.70 -15.11 3.54
C SER A 360 -1.50 -14.49 4.26
N MET A 361 -1.33 -13.17 4.11
CA MET A 361 -0.29 -12.36 4.75
C MET A 361 -0.90 -11.13 5.45
N PHE A 362 -0.37 -10.75 6.62
CA PHE A 362 -0.83 -9.57 7.38
C PHE A 362 0.29 -8.55 7.52
N GLY A 363 -0.08 -7.26 7.52
CA GLY A 363 0.86 -6.15 7.72
C GLY A 363 1.83 -5.92 6.55
N GLY A 364 1.40 -6.29 5.33
CA GLY A 364 2.14 -6.03 4.11
C GLY A 364 1.99 -4.58 3.63
N ARG A 365 3.00 -4.07 2.92
CA ARG A 365 2.97 -2.69 2.41
C ARG A 365 1.94 -2.50 1.29
N GLN A 366 1.77 -3.53 0.45
CA GLN A 366 0.87 -3.54 -0.70
C GLN A 366 -0.55 -3.13 -0.31
N ASP A 367 -1.14 -3.87 0.63
CA ASP A 367 -2.49 -3.62 1.13
C ASP A 367 -2.58 -2.29 1.90
N TRP A 368 -1.52 -1.90 2.62
CA TRP A 368 -1.46 -0.64 3.36
C TRP A 368 -1.48 0.60 2.45
N MET A 369 -0.71 0.58 1.35
CA MET A 369 -0.69 1.64 0.33
C MET A 369 -2.08 1.86 -0.26
N TYR A 370 -2.79 0.76 -0.54
CA TYR A 370 -4.13 0.82 -1.12
C TYR A 370 -5.18 1.30 -0.12
N PHE A 371 -5.23 0.71 1.08
CA PHE A 371 -6.29 0.99 2.03
C PHE A 371 -6.23 2.40 2.65
N TRP A 372 -5.04 2.89 3.03
CA TRP A 372 -4.91 4.19 3.73
C TRP A 372 -4.47 5.35 2.83
N HIS A 373 -3.66 5.06 1.83
CA HIS A 373 -3.07 6.10 0.97
C HIS A 373 -3.86 6.31 -0.32
N GLY A 374 -4.65 5.33 -0.76
CA GLY A 374 -5.38 5.38 -2.04
C GLY A 374 -4.49 5.07 -3.25
N GLY A 375 -3.23 4.70 -2.99
CA GLY A 375 -2.27 4.30 -4.01
C GLY A 375 -2.43 2.84 -4.39
N ARG A 376 -2.21 2.48 -5.64
CA ARG A 376 -2.35 1.09 -6.11
C ARG A 376 -0.99 0.43 -6.15
N GLU A 377 -0.70 -0.42 -5.18
CA GLU A 377 0.56 -1.17 -5.11
C GLU A 377 0.33 -2.65 -5.47
N THR A 378 1.26 -3.24 -6.23
CA THR A 378 1.40 -4.69 -6.40
C THR A 378 2.74 -5.15 -5.87
N THR A 379 2.84 -6.43 -5.55
CA THR A 379 4.08 -7.11 -5.18
C THR A 379 4.56 -7.95 -6.37
N ILE A 380 5.77 -7.72 -6.86
CA ILE A 380 6.29 -8.38 -8.06
C ILE A 380 7.46 -9.28 -7.68
N GLU A 381 7.22 -10.59 -7.76
CA GLU A 381 8.21 -11.65 -7.56
C GLU A 381 8.97 -11.90 -8.87
N LEU A 382 10.26 -11.54 -8.88
CA LEU A 382 11.03 -11.46 -10.12
C LEU A 382 11.67 -12.79 -10.55
N TRP A 383 12.06 -13.62 -9.58
CA TRP A 383 12.85 -14.81 -9.83
C TRP A 383 12.83 -15.81 -8.67
N ASP A 384 12.87 -17.11 -8.97
CA ASP A 384 12.94 -18.19 -7.97
C ASP A 384 14.22 -18.11 -7.10
N VAL A 385 15.35 -17.68 -7.66
CA VAL A 385 16.61 -17.54 -6.93
C VAL A 385 16.70 -16.12 -6.37
N LYS A 386 16.54 -15.97 -5.05
CA LYS A 386 16.52 -14.67 -4.35
C LYS A 386 17.80 -13.85 -4.52
N SER A 387 18.94 -14.50 -4.38
CA SER A 387 20.28 -13.92 -4.52
C SER A 387 21.05 -14.68 -5.62
N PRO A 388 20.80 -14.43 -6.92
CA PRO A 388 21.44 -15.19 -7.98
C PRO A 388 22.87 -14.70 -8.28
N PRO A 389 23.71 -15.51 -8.97
CA PRO A 389 25.00 -15.05 -9.48
C PRO A 389 24.84 -13.82 -10.38
N GLY A 390 25.79 -12.88 -10.29
CA GLY A 390 25.74 -11.61 -11.01
C GLY A 390 25.64 -11.78 -12.54
N SER A 391 26.30 -12.79 -13.10
CA SER A 391 26.24 -13.15 -14.52
C SER A 391 24.84 -13.42 -15.08
N THR A 392 23.84 -13.64 -14.23
CA THR A 392 22.44 -13.84 -14.65
C THR A 392 21.65 -12.52 -14.78
N LEU A 393 22.11 -11.46 -14.11
CA LEU A 393 21.43 -10.16 -14.02
C LEU A 393 21.20 -9.49 -15.38
N PRO A 394 22.11 -9.56 -16.38
CA PRO A 394 21.84 -9.02 -17.70
C PRO A 394 20.61 -9.64 -18.37
N GLN A 395 20.43 -10.96 -18.25
CA GLN A 395 19.24 -11.61 -18.78
C GLN A 395 17.98 -11.22 -17.98
N ARG A 396 18.10 -11.03 -16.66
CA ARG A 396 16.97 -10.58 -15.83
C ARG A 396 16.48 -9.22 -16.30
N TRP A 397 17.39 -8.29 -16.60
CA TRP A 397 17.02 -7.01 -17.20
C TRP A 397 16.33 -7.17 -18.54
N THR A 398 16.89 -7.95 -19.46
CA THR A 398 16.30 -8.20 -20.79
C THR A 398 14.85 -8.68 -20.69
N ASN A 399 14.56 -9.55 -19.72
CA ASN A 399 13.23 -10.12 -19.53
C ASN A 399 12.25 -9.18 -18.80
N ASN A 400 12.74 -8.20 -18.04
CA ASN A 400 11.91 -7.32 -17.22
C ASN A 400 11.77 -5.89 -17.77
N LYS A 401 12.66 -5.43 -18.68
CA LYS A 401 12.66 -4.05 -19.18
C LYS A 401 11.28 -3.65 -19.72
N GLU A 402 10.73 -4.46 -20.63
CA GLU A 402 9.42 -4.17 -21.23
C GLU A 402 8.32 -4.08 -20.17
N SER A 403 8.30 -5.04 -19.25
CA SER A 403 7.31 -5.15 -18.17
C SER A 403 7.36 -3.99 -17.19
N LEU A 404 8.56 -3.53 -16.82
CA LEU A 404 8.77 -2.36 -15.97
C LEU A 404 8.16 -1.10 -16.59
N LEU A 405 8.38 -0.90 -17.89
CA LEU A 405 7.86 0.25 -18.64
C LEU A 405 6.34 0.12 -18.84
N ALA A 406 5.84 -1.04 -19.27
CA ALA A 406 4.43 -1.30 -19.54
C ALA A 406 3.55 -1.15 -18.29
N TYR A 407 4.07 -1.51 -17.11
CA TYR A 407 3.37 -1.30 -15.84
C TYR A 407 3.33 0.17 -15.43
N MET A 408 4.43 0.93 -15.60
CA MET A 408 4.44 2.38 -15.37
C MET A 408 3.41 3.11 -16.25
N GLU A 409 3.28 2.70 -17.51
CA GLU A 409 2.32 3.27 -18.46
C GLU A 409 0.85 3.14 -18.02
N GLN A 410 0.52 2.18 -17.14
CA GLN A 410 -0.85 2.07 -16.60
C GLN A 410 -1.24 3.27 -15.72
N SER A 411 -0.26 4.00 -15.17
CA SER A 411 -0.47 5.22 -14.38
C SER A 411 -1.00 6.39 -15.21
N LEU A 412 -0.81 6.34 -16.53
CA LEU A 412 -1.25 7.37 -17.48
C LEU A 412 -2.69 7.19 -17.97
N LYS A 413 -3.41 6.20 -17.44
CA LYS A 413 -4.76 5.80 -17.85
C LYS A 413 -5.80 6.14 -16.79
N GLY A 414 -7.08 6.05 -17.15
CA GLY A 414 -8.20 6.27 -16.24
C GLY A 414 -8.68 7.72 -16.26
N ILE A 415 -8.94 8.31 -15.09
CA ILE A 415 -9.44 9.68 -14.95
C ILE A 415 -8.36 10.53 -14.27
N ARG A 416 -8.17 11.76 -14.72
CA ARG A 416 -7.30 12.74 -14.05
C ARG A 416 -7.93 14.13 -14.07
N GLY A 417 -7.50 15.02 -13.21
CA GLY A 417 -7.90 16.43 -13.27
C GLY A 417 -7.50 17.18 -12.03
N ILE A 418 -7.96 18.43 -11.91
CA ILE A 418 -7.67 19.31 -10.79
C ILE A 418 -8.97 19.60 -10.02
N VAL A 419 -8.89 19.49 -8.69
CA VAL A 419 -9.97 19.87 -7.77
C VAL A 419 -9.67 21.24 -7.17
N THR A 420 -10.57 22.20 -7.42
CA THR A 420 -10.45 23.58 -6.92
C THR A 420 -11.67 24.01 -6.13
N ASP A 421 -11.55 25.09 -5.36
CA ASP A 421 -12.66 25.78 -4.72
C ASP A 421 -13.37 26.67 -5.75
N PHE A 422 -14.71 26.62 -5.78
CA PHE A 422 -15.54 27.41 -6.69
C PHE A 422 -15.41 28.93 -6.53
N ALA A 423 -15.14 29.43 -5.33
CA ALA A 423 -15.11 30.86 -5.05
C ALA A 423 -13.75 31.51 -5.38
N ASP A 424 -12.64 30.84 -5.09
CA ASP A 424 -11.30 31.43 -5.20
C ASP A 424 -10.30 30.60 -6.01
N THR A 425 -10.74 29.51 -6.63
CA THR A 425 -9.96 28.61 -7.49
C THR A 425 -8.77 27.96 -6.81
N GLN A 426 -8.64 28.07 -5.49
CA GLN A 426 -7.55 27.44 -4.76
C GLN A 426 -7.68 25.92 -4.79
N PRO A 427 -6.56 25.18 -4.83
CA PRO A 427 -6.55 23.73 -4.72
C PRO A 427 -7.31 23.21 -3.50
N VAL A 428 -8.10 22.17 -3.70
CA VAL A 428 -8.86 21.51 -2.64
C VAL A 428 -8.34 20.09 -2.45
N LYS A 429 -7.92 19.77 -1.23
CA LYS A 429 -7.58 18.39 -0.82
C LYS A 429 -8.86 17.57 -0.62
N ALA A 430 -9.29 16.92 -1.69
CA ALA A 430 -10.48 16.09 -1.77
C ALA A 430 -10.13 14.60 -1.82
N LYS A 431 -11.11 13.77 -1.49
CA LYS A 431 -11.16 12.36 -1.86
C LYS A 431 -12.09 12.19 -3.05
N ILE A 432 -11.65 11.40 -4.01
CA ILE A 432 -12.38 11.10 -5.24
C ILE A 432 -12.73 9.62 -5.24
N TYR A 433 -14.02 9.32 -5.33
CA TYR A 433 -14.57 7.96 -5.33
C TYR A 433 -15.30 7.67 -6.65
N ILE A 434 -15.53 6.39 -6.93
CA ILE A 434 -16.45 5.95 -7.98
C ILE A 434 -17.71 5.44 -7.26
N MET A 435 -18.91 5.88 -7.68
CA MET A 435 -20.16 5.67 -6.94
C MET A 435 -20.47 4.20 -6.58
N ASN A 436 -20.00 3.24 -7.38
CA ASN A 436 -20.19 1.80 -7.15
C ASN A 436 -18.91 1.08 -6.68
N ILE A 437 -17.87 1.84 -6.30
CA ILE A 437 -16.61 1.37 -5.73
C ILE A 437 -16.24 2.28 -4.52
N PRO A 438 -17.12 2.37 -3.49
CA PRO A 438 -17.02 3.41 -2.45
C PRO A 438 -15.85 3.21 -1.49
N ASP A 439 -15.26 2.03 -1.41
CA ASP A 439 -14.14 1.74 -0.49
C ASP A 439 -12.76 2.00 -1.14
N ALA A 440 -12.74 2.45 -2.41
CA ALA A 440 -11.52 2.82 -3.11
C ALA A 440 -11.55 4.28 -3.56
N PHE A 441 -10.68 5.08 -2.96
CA PHE A 441 -10.51 6.50 -3.28
C PHE A 441 -9.11 6.79 -3.82
N VAL A 442 -8.98 7.93 -4.48
CA VAL A 442 -7.72 8.65 -4.62
C VAL A 442 -7.85 10.02 -3.96
N LYS A 443 -6.74 10.69 -3.70
CA LYS A 443 -6.73 12.03 -3.11
C LYS A 443 -6.30 13.02 -4.18
N SER A 444 -6.77 14.26 -4.07
CA SER A 444 -6.10 15.37 -4.77
C SER A 444 -4.94 15.92 -3.95
N ASP A 445 -3.94 16.44 -4.65
CA ASP A 445 -2.81 17.14 -4.05
C ASP A 445 -3.23 18.46 -3.37
N SER A 446 -2.50 18.86 -2.33
CA SER A 446 -2.81 20.09 -1.59
C SER A 446 -2.18 21.36 -2.16
N VAL A 447 -1.21 21.23 -3.06
CA VAL A 447 -0.45 22.34 -3.66
C VAL A 447 -1.01 22.75 -5.00
N ILE A 448 -1.39 21.79 -5.85
CA ILE A 448 -1.95 22.09 -7.19
C ILE A 448 -3.37 21.56 -7.39
N GLY A 449 -3.82 20.61 -6.55
CA GLY A 449 -5.19 20.10 -6.60
C GLY A 449 -5.39 18.93 -7.58
N ASP A 450 -4.32 18.47 -8.23
CA ASP A 450 -4.39 17.38 -9.20
C ASP A 450 -4.78 16.06 -8.51
N TYR A 451 -5.48 15.19 -9.22
CA TYR A 451 -5.76 13.83 -8.80
C TYR A 451 -5.70 12.89 -10.00
N HIS A 452 -5.34 11.63 -9.74
CA HIS A 452 -5.21 10.60 -10.75
C HIS A 452 -5.89 9.32 -10.28
N ARG A 453 -6.96 8.92 -10.96
CA ARG A 453 -7.78 7.74 -10.68
C ARG A 453 -7.68 6.75 -11.83
N MET A 454 -6.70 5.86 -11.76
CA MET A 454 -6.58 4.76 -12.70
C MET A 454 -7.78 3.82 -12.54
N ILE A 455 -8.47 3.55 -13.62
CA ILE A 455 -9.64 2.69 -13.71
C ILE A 455 -9.75 2.16 -15.14
N LEU A 456 -10.38 1.01 -15.32
CA LEU A 456 -10.60 0.43 -16.63
C LEU A 456 -11.53 1.31 -17.51
N PRO A 457 -11.55 1.09 -18.83
CA PRO A 457 -12.48 1.75 -19.72
C PRO A 457 -13.93 1.46 -19.33
N GLY A 458 -14.77 2.49 -19.42
CA GLY A 458 -16.15 2.40 -18.99
C GLY A 458 -16.82 3.75 -18.85
N ASN A 459 -18.04 3.74 -18.32
CA ASN A 459 -18.78 4.95 -18.01
C ASN A 459 -19.09 4.98 -16.51
N TYR A 460 -18.73 6.08 -15.84
CA TYR A 460 -18.70 6.17 -14.38
C TYR A 460 -19.46 7.40 -13.86
N SER A 461 -19.90 7.30 -12.61
CA SER A 461 -20.25 8.45 -11.78
C SER A 461 -19.15 8.65 -10.74
N VAL A 462 -18.55 9.84 -10.75
CA VAL A 462 -17.38 10.19 -9.94
C VAL A 462 -17.83 11.12 -8.81
N ILE A 463 -17.52 10.76 -7.57
CA ILE A 463 -17.92 11.50 -6.36
C ILE A 463 -16.71 12.25 -5.83
N PHE A 464 -16.87 13.55 -5.60
CA PHE A 464 -15.87 14.42 -4.99
C PHE A 464 -16.32 14.79 -3.57
N THR A 465 -15.47 14.57 -2.57
CA THR A 465 -15.76 14.92 -1.18
C THR A 465 -14.54 15.51 -0.48
N ALA A 466 -14.74 16.59 0.27
CA ALA A 466 -13.70 17.25 1.05
C ALA A 466 -14.31 17.88 2.32
N PRO A 467 -13.61 17.87 3.46
CA PRO A 467 -14.09 18.56 4.67
C PRO A 467 -14.37 20.03 4.39
N GLY A 468 -15.57 20.51 4.75
CA GLY A 468 -15.99 21.89 4.50
C GLY A 468 -16.56 22.18 3.11
N TYR A 469 -16.69 21.16 2.25
CA TYR A 469 -17.30 21.28 0.91
C TYR A 469 -18.57 20.44 0.80
N VAL A 470 -19.45 20.79 -0.13
CA VAL A 470 -20.61 19.95 -0.49
C VAL A 470 -20.08 18.76 -1.29
N THR A 471 -20.46 17.55 -0.91
CA THR A 471 -20.16 16.36 -1.73
C THR A 471 -20.93 16.46 -3.04
N ASP A 472 -20.21 16.35 -4.16
CA ASP A 472 -20.77 16.44 -5.51
C ASP A 472 -20.51 15.16 -6.30
N THR A 473 -21.36 14.89 -7.29
CA THR A 473 -21.23 13.73 -8.18
C THR A 473 -21.30 14.17 -9.63
N VAL A 474 -20.26 13.86 -10.40
CA VAL A 474 -20.27 14.02 -11.86
C VAL A 474 -20.68 12.71 -12.50
N HIS A 475 -21.79 12.71 -13.22
CA HIS A 475 -22.32 11.55 -13.93
C HIS A 475 -21.79 11.49 -15.37
N ASN A 476 -21.87 10.29 -15.97
CA ASN A 476 -21.57 10.04 -17.37
C ASN A 476 -20.10 10.31 -17.79
N VAL A 477 -19.14 10.07 -16.89
CA VAL A 477 -17.71 10.22 -17.18
C VAL A 477 -17.23 8.99 -17.96
N THR A 478 -16.92 9.18 -19.24
CA THR A 478 -16.45 8.12 -20.13
C THR A 478 -14.93 8.00 -20.10
N VAL A 479 -14.42 6.81 -19.83
CA VAL A 479 -13.00 6.45 -19.78
C VAL A 479 -12.65 5.55 -20.96
N ALA A 480 -11.60 5.90 -21.69
CA ALA A 480 -11.06 5.13 -22.81
C ALA A 480 -9.81 4.32 -22.38
N ASP A 481 -9.40 3.35 -23.20
CA ASP A 481 -8.31 2.40 -22.88
C ASP A 481 -6.89 2.97 -23.00
N SER A 482 -6.70 3.95 -23.88
CA SER A 482 -5.36 4.40 -24.29
C SER A 482 -4.98 5.81 -23.83
N ILE A 483 -5.90 6.57 -23.25
CA ILE A 483 -5.67 7.93 -22.76
C ILE A 483 -6.41 8.15 -21.44
N SER A 484 -5.89 9.04 -20.60
CA SER A 484 -6.63 9.51 -19.43
C SER A 484 -7.73 10.48 -19.84
N THR A 485 -8.88 10.37 -19.18
CA THR A 485 -10.01 11.30 -19.30
C THR A 485 -9.78 12.46 -18.33
N ARG A 486 -9.68 13.69 -18.88
CA ARG A 486 -9.61 14.92 -18.08
C ARG A 486 -10.96 15.24 -17.45
N LEU A 487 -11.00 15.44 -16.14
CA LEU A 487 -12.15 15.83 -15.36
C LEU A 487 -11.72 16.79 -14.25
N ASP A 488 -11.61 18.07 -14.58
CA ASP A 488 -11.45 19.12 -13.58
C ASP A 488 -12.78 19.34 -12.84
N HIS A 489 -12.71 19.61 -11.54
CA HIS A 489 -13.89 19.76 -10.72
C HIS A 489 -13.75 20.91 -9.73
N SER A 490 -14.76 21.77 -9.67
CA SER A 490 -14.77 22.92 -8.78
C SER A 490 -15.80 22.72 -7.66
N MET A 491 -15.31 22.47 -6.45
CA MET A 491 -16.11 22.16 -5.28
C MET A 491 -16.67 23.43 -4.65
N ARG A 492 -17.95 23.39 -4.28
CA ARG A 492 -18.59 24.48 -3.52
C ARG A 492 -18.40 24.22 -2.03
N ARG A 493 -17.95 25.24 -1.29
CA ARG A 493 -17.95 25.19 0.17
C ARG A 493 -19.34 24.81 0.66
N SER A 494 -19.39 23.91 1.64
CA SER A 494 -20.60 23.67 2.40
C SER A 494 -20.96 24.99 3.06
N VAL A 495 -22.01 25.62 2.55
CA VAL A 495 -22.55 26.84 3.15
C VAL A 495 -23.18 26.42 4.48
N THR A 496 -22.37 26.38 5.53
CA THR A 496 -22.90 26.80 6.83
C THR A 496 -23.10 28.30 6.64
N ASN A 497 -24.35 28.76 6.61
CA ASN A 497 -24.63 30.18 6.44
C ASN A 497 -23.81 30.99 7.46
N ILE A 498 -22.73 31.63 7.01
CA ILE A 498 -22.19 32.83 7.65
C ILE A 498 -22.80 34.05 6.94
N THR A 499 -24.12 34.00 6.83
CA THR A 499 -25.04 35.13 7.04
C THR A 499 -26.08 34.67 8.08
N ALA A 500 -25.60 34.11 9.19
CA ALA A 500 -26.36 33.92 10.41
C ALA A 500 -25.45 33.84 11.65
N ALA A 501 -24.38 34.63 11.72
CA ALA A 501 -23.67 34.87 12.99
C ALA A 501 -24.48 35.74 13.98
N GLU A 502 -25.81 35.82 13.80
CA GLU A 502 -26.77 36.37 14.77
C GLU A 502 -28.00 35.46 15.03
N ASN A 503 -28.12 34.25 14.47
CA ASN A 503 -29.37 33.48 14.65
C ASN A 503 -29.30 32.00 15.07
N ASN A 504 -28.11 31.40 15.25
CA ASN A 504 -28.01 30.04 15.81
C ASN A 504 -27.48 29.97 17.25
N LEU A 505 -27.21 31.10 17.89
CA LEU A 505 -27.22 31.12 19.36
C LEU A 505 -28.67 30.99 19.81
N PRO A 506 -28.97 30.09 20.75
CA PRO A 506 -30.33 29.99 21.27
C PRO A 506 -30.69 31.36 21.87
N LYS A 507 -31.73 32.01 21.33
CA LYS A 507 -32.15 33.37 21.76
C LYS A 507 -32.66 33.40 23.21
N GLN A 508 -32.94 32.22 23.75
CA GLN A 508 -33.38 31.98 25.10
C GLN A 508 -32.75 30.69 25.60
N PHE A 509 -32.57 30.57 26.92
CA PHE A 509 -32.27 29.29 27.54
C PHE A 509 -33.35 28.26 27.20
N MET A 510 -32.96 27.02 26.91
CA MET A 510 -33.90 25.95 26.58
C MET A 510 -33.38 24.59 27.00
N LEU A 511 -34.28 23.67 27.36
CA LEU A 511 -33.97 22.27 27.67
C LEU A 511 -34.85 21.37 26.79
N ASN A 512 -34.23 20.56 25.94
CA ASN A 512 -34.95 19.65 25.04
C ASN A 512 -35.33 18.35 25.75
N GLN A 513 -36.34 17.68 25.19
CA GLN A 513 -36.69 16.31 25.59
C GLN A 513 -35.55 15.36 25.21
N ASN A 514 -35.18 14.46 26.13
CA ASN A 514 -34.12 13.49 25.92
C ASN A 514 -34.47 12.52 24.79
N TYR A 515 -33.47 12.05 24.04
CA TYR A 515 -33.65 11.04 23.00
C TYR A 515 -32.54 9.97 23.05
N PRO A 516 -32.89 8.68 23.00
CA PRO A 516 -34.26 8.12 23.00
C PRO A 516 -35.00 8.33 24.34
N ASN A 517 -36.34 8.26 24.34
CA ASN A 517 -37.19 8.23 25.54
C ASN A 517 -38.49 7.43 25.27
N PRO A 518 -38.72 6.25 25.89
CA PRO A 518 -37.88 5.62 26.91
C PRO A 518 -36.50 5.22 26.38
N PHE A 519 -35.51 5.09 27.28
CA PHE A 519 -34.13 4.75 26.93
C PHE A 519 -33.61 3.52 27.67
N ASN A 520 -32.62 2.83 27.10
CA ASN A 520 -31.94 1.66 27.67
C ASN A 520 -30.50 1.53 27.16
N PRO A 521 -29.46 1.63 28.01
CA PRO A 521 -29.42 2.41 29.24
C PRO A 521 -29.01 3.87 28.97
N VAL A 522 -28.71 4.25 27.72
CA VAL A 522 -28.13 5.56 27.36
C VAL A 522 -29.14 6.48 26.67
N THR A 523 -29.13 7.77 27.02
CA THR A 523 -29.89 8.83 26.35
C THR A 523 -29.08 10.11 26.24
N ASN A 524 -29.46 11.00 25.32
CA ASN A 524 -28.84 12.31 25.15
C ASN A 524 -29.76 13.43 25.64
N LEU A 525 -29.17 14.35 26.41
CA LEU A 525 -29.81 15.56 26.92
C LEU A 525 -29.25 16.77 26.18
N GLU A 526 -30.11 17.49 25.46
CA GLU A 526 -29.71 18.68 24.70
C GLU A 526 -30.31 19.95 25.34
N PHE A 527 -29.51 21.01 25.43
CA PHE A 527 -29.94 22.30 25.99
C PHE A 527 -29.22 23.47 25.32
N GLY A 528 -29.84 24.66 25.38
CA GLY A 528 -29.32 25.90 24.82
C GLY A 528 -29.07 26.95 25.90
N ILE A 529 -27.95 27.66 25.79
CA ILE A 529 -27.52 28.76 26.66
C ILE A 529 -27.46 30.05 25.85
N SER A 530 -28.24 31.06 26.21
CA SER A 530 -28.38 32.30 25.42
C SER A 530 -27.32 33.37 25.71
N ASN A 531 -26.73 33.34 26.91
CA ASN A 531 -25.68 34.27 27.36
C ASN A 531 -24.74 33.53 28.31
N LEU A 532 -23.50 34.03 28.46
CA LEU A 532 -22.51 33.45 29.38
C LEU A 532 -23.08 33.39 30.82
N GLU A 533 -23.23 32.19 31.37
CA GLU A 533 -23.90 31.97 32.66
C GLU A 533 -23.37 30.72 33.37
N PHE A 534 -23.52 30.63 34.70
CA PHE A 534 -23.27 29.40 35.46
C PHE A 534 -24.44 28.43 35.29
N VAL A 535 -24.15 27.22 34.80
CA VAL A 535 -25.14 26.22 34.38
C VAL A 535 -25.01 24.96 35.24
N SER A 536 -26.14 24.49 35.74
CA SER A 536 -26.27 23.21 36.46
C SER A 536 -27.31 22.32 35.77
N LEU A 537 -26.88 21.14 35.29
CA LEU A 537 -27.77 20.09 34.77
C LEU A 537 -27.69 18.86 35.68
N LYS A 538 -28.81 18.50 36.31
CA LYS A 538 -28.87 17.43 37.33
C LYS A 538 -30.04 16.49 37.10
N ILE A 539 -29.88 15.24 37.51
CA ILE A 539 -30.89 14.17 37.49
C ILE A 539 -31.48 13.96 38.88
N TYR A 540 -32.79 13.73 38.96
CA TYR A 540 -33.57 13.51 40.18
C TYR A 540 -34.47 12.28 40.03
N ASP A 541 -34.70 11.58 41.13
CA ASP A 541 -35.67 10.49 41.21
C ASP A 541 -37.12 10.98 41.43
N LEU A 542 -38.07 10.04 41.52
CA LEU A 542 -39.51 10.32 41.72
C LEU A 542 -39.84 11.07 43.02
N ILE A 543 -38.97 11.00 44.03
CA ILE A 543 -39.17 11.69 45.33
C ILE A 543 -38.41 13.02 45.38
N GLY A 544 -37.74 13.42 44.29
CA GLY A 544 -37.01 14.68 44.17
C GLY A 544 -35.61 14.66 44.78
N LYS A 545 -35.05 13.48 45.06
CA LYS A 545 -33.66 13.34 45.51
C LYS A 545 -32.72 13.45 44.31
N GLU A 546 -31.65 14.24 44.44
CA GLU A 546 -30.59 14.33 43.44
C GLU A 546 -29.91 12.96 43.28
N ALA A 547 -29.89 12.48 42.03
CA ALA A 547 -29.37 11.16 41.66
C ALA A 547 -28.04 11.26 40.89
N ALA A 548 -27.84 12.33 40.11
CA ALA A 548 -26.57 12.65 39.44
C ALA A 548 -26.46 14.13 39.09
N THR A 549 -25.23 14.64 38.98
CA THR A 549 -24.92 15.95 38.40
C THR A 549 -24.13 15.74 37.11
N LEU A 550 -24.60 16.30 36.00
CA LEU A 550 -24.02 16.12 34.66
C LEU A 550 -23.23 17.35 34.18
N VAL A 551 -23.66 18.54 34.58
CA VAL A 551 -23.00 19.83 34.29
C VAL A 551 -23.09 20.70 35.54
N ASN A 552 -22.01 21.38 35.90
CA ASN A 552 -21.96 22.33 37.02
C ASN A 552 -20.81 23.34 36.85
N GLU A 553 -20.89 24.17 35.80
CA GLU A 553 -19.81 25.08 35.41
C GLU A 553 -20.34 26.30 34.63
N LYS A 554 -19.45 27.25 34.30
CA LYS A 554 -19.81 28.44 33.53
C LYS A 554 -19.71 28.16 32.03
N LEU A 555 -20.81 28.31 31.30
CA LEU A 555 -20.91 28.02 29.87
C LEU A 555 -21.17 29.28 29.04
N SER A 556 -20.47 29.40 27.91
CA SER A 556 -20.69 30.45 26.90
C SER A 556 -22.02 30.25 26.15
N PRO A 557 -22.50 31.25 25.39
CA PRO A 557 -23.70 31.07 24.57
C PRO A 557 -23.50 29.93 23.55
N GLY A 558 -24.46 29.00 23.46
CA GLY A 558 -24.36 27.86 22.55
C GLY A 558 -25.40 26.76 22.80
N MET A 559 -25.46 25.80 21.89
CA MET A 559 -26.19 24.54 22.07
C MET A 559 -25.23 23.46 22.60
N TYR A 560 -25.69 22.73 23.60
CA TYR A 560 -24.92 21.71 24.32
C TYR A 560 -25.66 20.38 24.30
N ARG A 561 -24.89 19.28 24.26
CA ARG A 561 -25.39 17.91 24.32
C ARG A 561 -24.57 17.12 25.32
N VAL A 562 -25.25 16.43 26.23
CA VAL A 562 -24.64 15.62 27.28
C VAL A 562 -25.28 14.24 27.27
N GLU A 563 -24.46 13.20 27.32
CA GLU A 563 -24.91 11.82 27.41
C GLU A 563 -25.18 11.44 28.87
N PHE A 564 -26.26 10.70 29.12
CA PHE A 564 -26.57 10.11 30.43
C PHE A 564 -26.68 8.59 30.31
N ASP A 565 -25.83 7.89 31.04
CA ASP A 565 -25.85 6.43 31.18
C ASP A 565 -26.58 6.01 32.47
N GLY A 566 -27.76 5.42 32.28
CA GLY A 566 -28.64 4.90 33.31
C GLY A 566 -28.30 3.50 33.83
N SER A 567 -27.18 2.89 33.43
CA SER A 567 -26.86 1.49 33.74
C SER A 567 -26.91 1.16 35.25
N ASN A 568 -26.50 2.12 36.08
CA ASN A 568 -26.47 1.98 37.55
C ASN A 568 -27.77 2.41 38.25
N PHE A 569 -28.81 2.78 37.50
CA PHE A 569 -30.10 3.24 38.02
C PHE A 569 -31.18 2.16 37.84
N THR A 570 -32.22 2.15 38.69
CA THR A 570 -33.35 1.23 38.52
C THR A 570 -34.27 1.70 37.40
N SER A 571 -34.93 0.79 36.69
CA SER A 571 -35.98 1.17 35.72
C SER A 571 -37.05 2.01 36.40
N GLY A 572 -37.54 3.04 35.71
CA GLY A 572 -38.48 3.98 36.31
C GLY A 572 -38.43 5.36 35.67
N ILE A 573 -39.18 6.27 36.28
CA ILE A 573 -39.28 7.66 35.85
C ILE A 573 -38.21 8.46 36.59
N TYR A 574 -37.49 9.29 35.84
CA TYR A 574 -36.54 10.26 36.36
C TYR A 574 -36.86 11.64 35.81
N PHE A 575 -36.36 12.67 36.48
CA PHE A 575 -36.44 14.05 36.03
C PHE A 575 -35.03 14.61 35.85
N TYR A 576 -34.83 15.42 34.83
CA TYR A 576 -33.61 16.20 34.70
C TYR A 576 -33.94 17.68 34.66
N LYS A 577 -33.14 18.46 35.38
CA LYS A 577 -33.37 19.88 35.62
C LYS A 577 -32.15 20.67 35.18
N LEU A 578 -32.39 21.68 34.35
CA LEU A 578 -31.40 22.68 33.96
C LEU A 578 -31.67 23.96 34.76
N GLU A 579 -30.63 24.50 35.41
CA GLU A 579 -30.63 25.83 36.01
C GLU A 579 -29.52 26.67 35.38
N ALA A 580 -29.86 27.85 34.87
CA ALA A 580 -28.91 28.82 34.31
C ALA A 580 -29.38 30.24 34.66
N GLY A 581 -28.75 30.87 35.66
CA GLY A 581 -29.21 32.15 36.20
C GLY A 581 -30.66 32.07 36.73
N ALA A 582 -31.57 32.85 36.16
CA ALA A 582 -32.99 32.82 36.49
C ALA A 582 -33.79 31.71 35.76
N PHE A 583 -33.23 31.11 34.70
CA PHE A 583 -33.91 30.06 33.94
C PHE A 583 -33.86 28.73 34.69
N LYS A 584 -35.02 28.07 34.80
CA LYS A 584 -35.17 26.72 35.34
C LYS A 584 -36.18 25.95 34.49
N ASP A 585 -35.79 24.80 33.96
CA ASP A 585 -36.69 23.89 33.26
C ASP A 585 -36.43 22.45 33.72
N VAL A 586 -37.49 21.65 33.76
CA VAL A 586 -37.49 20.26 34.20
C VAL A 586 -38.20 19.41 33.16
N LYS A 587 -37.56 18.32 32.76
CA LYS A 587 -38.15 17.34 31.83
C LYS A 587 -38.14 15.95 32.46
N ARG A 588 -39.09 15.12 32.02
CA ARG A 588 -39.28 13.75 32.50
C ARG A 588 -38.69 12.77 31.50
N MET A 589 -37.94 11.78 31.98
CA MET A 589 -37.40 10.68 31.17
C MET A 589 -37.75 9.32 31.79
N MET A 590 -37.80 8.27 30.98
CA MET A 590 -38.13 6.91 31.40
C MET A 590 -37.00 5.95 31.05
N LEU A 591 -36.37 5.37 32.08
CA LEU A 591 -35.39 4.31 31.92
C LEU A 591 -36.12 2.96 31.92
N VAL A 592 -35.91 2.17 30.88
CA VAL A 592 -36.41 0.79 30.76
C VAL A 592 -35.19 -0.12 30.75
N LYS A 593 -35.18 -1.17 31.58
CA LYS A 593 -34.13 -2.19 31.54
C LYS A 593 -34.70 -3.44 30.89
#